data_AF-A0A9Q7E4Z9-F1
#
_entry.id   AF-A0A9Q7E4Z9-F1
#
_cell.length_a   1.000
_cell.length_b   1.000
_cell.length_c   1.000
_cell.angle_alpha   90.00
_cell.angle_beta   90.00
_cell.angle_gamma   90.00
#
_symmetry.space_group_name_H-M   'P 1'
#
loop_
_entity.id
_entity.type
_entity.pdbx_description
1 polymer ?
#
loop_
_entity_poly.entity_id
_entity_poly.type
_entity_poly.pdbx_seq_one_letter_code
_entity_poly.pdbx_strand_id
1 'polypeptide(L)'
;MINQIEQALINRLEAGLGTMVYSVGSYSGEINEEQISTQRLPACLVSYAGSDFEVKAMGAKAKRYITTETFVVLLLVRSMRSTVAGRVGGVTDKEVGVNQLADAVKYLLINQTLDGLVTPIAPKRIRTILNNAEVKKQKYSALALEFEMSYHDTGYLEDGRYPEGASPQEQVFKAYKGKLDEPHPDLLGLNNRIFDPTNNAATAVTVVSEEK
;
A
#
# COMPACT_ATOMS: atom_id res chain seq x y z
N MET A 1 -4.53 -0.07 6.86
CA MET A 1 -3.42 0.30 5.96
C MET A 1 -3.60 -0.27 4.56
N ILE A 2 -3.66 -1.59 4.36
CA ILE A 2 -3.81 -2.23 3.03
C ILE A 2 -4.87 -1.56 2.15
N ASN A 3 -6.13 -1.47 2.61
CA ASN A 3 -7.21 -0.83 1.83
C ASN A 3 -6.95 0.65 1.52
N GLN A 4 -6.30 1.40 2.42
CA GLN A 4 -5.98 2.81 2.19
C GLN A 4 -4.93 2.96 1.09
N ILE A 5 -3.91 2.10 1.11
CA ILE A 5 -2.86 2.06 0.08
C ILE A 5 -3.47 1.66 -1.26
N GLU A 6 -4.31 0.62 -1.30
CA GLU A 6 -4.99 0.18 -2.53
C GLU A 6 -5.81 1.32 -3.15
N GLN A 7 -6.63 2.00 -2.37
CA GLN A 7 -7.46 3.10 -2.84
C GLN A 7 -6.60 4.29 -3.32
N ALA A 8 -5.53 4.62 -2.60
CA ALA A 8 -4.60 5.67 -3.01
C ALA A 8 -3.90 5.34 -4.35
N LEU A 9 -3.54 4.07 -4.58
CA LEU A 9 -3.00 3.62 -5.86
C LEU A 9 -4.03 3.75 -6.98
N ILE A 10 -5.26 3.28 -6.76
CA ILE A 10 -6.35 3.37 -7.74
C ILE A 10 -6.59 4.83 -8.13
N ASN A 11 -6.80 5.71 -7.14
CA ASN A 11 -7.05 7.13 -7.37
C ASN A 11 -5.91 7.79 -8.17
N ARG A 12 -4.67 7.48 -7.81
CA ARG A 12 -3.50 8.02 -8.49
C ARG A 12 -3.38 7.54 -9.93
N LEU A 13 -3.58 6.25 -10.16
CA LEU A 13 -3.51 5.65 -11.49
C LEU A 13 -4.67 6.13 -12.37
N GLU A 14 -5.87 6.25 -11.81
CA GLU A 14 -7.04 6.76 -12.53
C GLU A 14 -6.82 8.20 -12.99
N ALA A 15 -6.37 9.08 -12.07
CA ALA A 15 -6.07 10.46 -12.40
C ALA A 15 -4.89 10.60 -13.38
N GLY A 16 -3.85 9.78 -13.22
CA GLY A 16 -2.62 9.89 -14.01
C GLY A 16 -2.67 9.25 -15.40
N LEU A 17 -3.39 8.15 -15.55
CA LEU A 17 -3.53 7.45 -16.85
C LEU A 17 -4.61 8.09 -17.72
N GLY A 18 -5.61 8.75 -17.12
CA GLY A 18 -6.67 9.43 -17.85
C GLY A 18 -7.31 8.51 -18.89
N THR A 19 -7.34 8.97 -20.15
CA THR A 19 -7.97 8.23 -21.25
C THR A 19 -7.11 7.10 -21.86
N MET A 20 -5.90 6.84 -21.32
CA MET A 20 -5.07 5.70 -21.77
C MET A 20 -5.71 4.35 -21.42
N VAL A 21 -6.55 4.32 -20.39
CA VAL A 21 -7.27 3.13 -19.94
C VAL A 21 -8.76 3.42 -19.86
N TYR A 22 -9.59 2.40 -20.06
CA TYR A 22 -11.04 2.50 -19.85
C TYR A 22 -11.42 2.50 -18.38
N SER A 23 -10.61 1.84 -17.54
CA SER A 23 -10.88 1.72 -16.10
C SER A 23 -9.63 1.39 -15.30
N VAL A 24 -9.60 1.92 -14.08
CA VAL A 24 -8.72 1.49 -12.99
C VAL A 24 -9.58 0.89 -11.88
N GLY A 25 -9.15 -0.20 -11.24
CA GLY A 25 -9.93 -0.80 -10.15
C GLY A 25 -9.17 -1.86 -9.36
N SER A 26 -9.80 -2.38 -8.29
CA SER A 26 -9.25 -3.50 -7.52
C SER A 26 -9.45 -4.83 -8.25
N TYR A 27 -8.50 -5.76 -8.06
CA TYR A 27 -8.54 -7.12 -8.57
C TYR A 27 -8.73 -8.12 -7.43
N SER A 28 -9.83 -8.86 -7.48
CA SER A 28 -10.23 -9.84 -6.45
C SER A 28 -9.93 -11.31 -6.84
N GLY A 29 -9.12 -11.56 -7.87
CA GLY A 29 -8.60 -12.90 -8.17
C GLY A 29 -9.36 -13.70 -9.23
N GLU A 30 -10.53 -13.25 -9.68
CA GLU A 30 -11.30 -13.96 -10.72
C GLU A 30 -11.07 -13.37 -12.11
N ILE A 31 -9.93 -13.69 -12.73
CA ILE A 31 -9.90 -13.81 -14.20
C ILE A 31 -10.32 -15.23 -14.53
N ASN A 32 -11.61 -15.51 -14.37
CA ASN A 32 -12.23 -16.55 -15.18
C ASN A 32 -12.37 -15.97 -16.59
N GLU A 33 -12.01 -16.74 -17.61
CA GLU A 33 -12.09 -16.34 -19.04
C GLU A 33 -13.48 -15.79 -19.42
N GLU A 34 -14.50 -16.13 -18.64
CA GLU A 34 -15.88 -15.69 -18.76
C GLU A 34 -16.14 -14.24 -18.30
N GLN A 35 -15.41 -13.72 -17.30
CA GLN A 35 -15.67 -12.43 -16.63
C GLN A 35 -14.82 -11.25 -17.10
N ILE A 36 -13.75 -11.46 -17.90
CA ILE A 36 -13.10 -10.32 -18.55
C ILE A 36 -14.17 -9.67 -19.44
N SER A 37 -14.67 -8.49 -19.05
CA SER A 37 -15.42 -7.62 -19.94
C SER A 37 -14.43 -7.10 -21.00
N THR A 38 -14.10 -7.97 -21.95
CA THR A 38 -13.16 -7.76 -23.04
C THR A 38 -13.50 -6.55 -23.91
N GLN A 39 -14.68 -5.97 -23.73
CA GLN A 39 -15.15 -4.75 -24.39
C GLN A 39 -14.50 -3.46 -23.83
N ARG A 40 -13.94 -3.46 -22.62
CA ARG A 40 -13.39 -2.25 -21.95
C ARG A 40 -11.89 -2.39 -21.67
N LEU A 41 -11.09 -2.51 -22.73
CA LEU A 41 -9.63 -2.58 -22.67
C LEU A 41 -9.03 -1.47 -23.53
N PRO A 42 -7.92 -0.82 -23.14
CA PRO A 42 -7.02 -1.16 -22.02
C PRO A 42 -7.60 -1.01 -20.60
N ALA A 43 -7.13 -1.83 -19.65
CA ALA A 43 -7.50 -1.73 -18.24
C ALA A 43 -6.28 -1.90 -17.33
N CYS A 44 -6.35 -1.29 -16.14
CA CYS A 44 -5.33 -1.35 -15.11
C CYS A 44 -5.98 -1.80 -13.80
N LEU A 45 -5.54 -2.91 -13.22
CA LEU A 45 -6.15 -3.48 -12.01
C LEU A 45 -5.11 -3.59 -10.90
N VAL A 46 -5.46 -3.19 -9.68
CA VAL A 46 -4.60 -3.23 -8.50
C VAL A 46 -4.98 -4.43 -7.64
N SER A 47 -4.00 -5.25 -7.26
CA SER A 47 -4.19 -6.41 -6.39
C SER A 47 -3.20 -6.36 -5.24
N TYR A 48 -3.65 -6.73 -4.05
CA TYR A 48 -2.74 -7.04 -2.95
C TYR A 48 -2.08 -8.41 -3.17
N ALA A 49 -0.77 -8.52 -2.92
CA ALA A 49 0.01 -9.75 -3.10
C ALA A 49 0.67 -10.29 -1.82
N GLY A 50 0.54 -9.59 -0.69
CA GLY A 50 1.06 -10.03 0.60
C GLY A 50 2.01 -9.04 1.25
N SER A 51 2.39 -9.35 2.48
CA SER A 51 3.17 -8.51 3.39
C SER A 51 4.43 -9.23 3.84
N ASP A 52 5.49 -8.47 4.08
CA ASP A 52 6.66 -8.87 4.87
C ASP A 52 6.82 -7.93 6.08
N PHE A 53 7.46 -8.39 7.14
CA PHE A 53 7.65 -7.65 8.38
C PHE A 53 9.11 -7.67 8.82
N GLU A 54 9.72 -6.49 8.91
CA GLU A 54 11.04 -6.34 9.53
C GLU A 54 10.88 -5.91 10.99
N VAL A 55 11.57 -6.61 11.89
CA VAL A 55 11.61 -6.27 13.32
C VAL A 55 12.88 -5.48 13.62
N LYS A 56 12.72 -4.24 14.06
CA LYS A 56 13.81 -3.41 14.57
C LYS A 56 13.77 -3.36 16.10
N ALA A 57 14.76 -3.97 16.74
CA ALA A 57 14.93 -3.91 18.18
C ALA A 57 15.37 -2.49 18.59
N MET A 58 14.63 -1.88 19.51
CA MET A 58 14.90 -0.53 20.02
C MET A 58 15.40 -0.55 21.48
N GLY A 59 15.54 -1.74 22.09
CA GLY A 59 15.98 -1.95 23.46
C GLY A 59 15.57 -3.33 23.99
N ALA A 60 15.72 -3.58 25.29
CA ALA A 60 15.44 -4.89 25.90
C ALA A 60 13.97 -5.35 25.77
N LYS A 61 13.02 -4.41 25.67
CA LYS A 61 11.58 -4.70 25.55
C LYS A 61 10.86 -3.97 24.41
N ALA A 62 11.50 -2.98 23.77
CA ALA A 62 10.88 -2.16 22.73
C ALA A 62 11.18 -2.72 21.33
N LYS A 63 10.14 -2.96 20.53
CA LYS A 63 10.24 -3.36 19.12
C LYS A 63 9.52 -2.33 18.26
N ARG A 64 10.13 -2.00 17.12
CA ARG A 64 9.45 -1.30 16.02
C ARG A 64 9.31 -2.26 14.86
N TYR A 65 8.16 -2.22 14.21
CA TYR A 65 7.89 -3.03 13.03
C TYR A 65 7.88 -2.12 11.81
N ILE A 66 8.57 -2.56 10.76
CA ILE A 66 8.41 -1.99 9.43
C ILE A 66 7.65 -3.03 8.64
N THR A 67 6.44 -2.66 8.23
CA THR A 67 5.60 -3.49 7.39
C THR A 67 5.88 -3.11 5.95
N THR A 68 6.15 -4.10 5.10
CA THR A 68 6.36 -3.92 3.66
C THR A 68 5.28 -4.68 2.91
N GLU A 69 4.37 -3.94 2.29
CA GLU A 69 3.28 -4.48 1.50
C GLU A 69 3.70 -4.62 0.04
N THR A 70 3.39 -5.76 -0.58
CA THR A 70 3.53 -5.96 -2.02
C THR A 70 2.17 -5.78 -2.70
N PHE A 71 2.10 -4.83 -3.63
CA PHE A 71 0.95 -4.64 -4.52
C PHE A 71 1.33 -4.96 -5.95
N VAL A 72 0.37 -5.49 -6.71
CA VAL A 72 0.49 -5.81 -8.13
C VAL A 72 -0.42 -4.90 -8.93
N VAL A 73 0.13 -4.24 -9.93
CA VAL A 73 -0.64 -3.55 -10.97
C VAL A 73 -0.67 -4.46 -12.20
N LEU A 74 -1.83 -5.06 -12.44
CA LEU A 74 -2.12 -5.90 -13.59
C LEU A 74 -2.62 -5.06 -14.76
N LEU A 75 -1.92 -5.11 -15.88
CA LEU A 75 -2.23 -4.41 -17.11
C LEU A 75 -2.83 -5.39 -18.08
N LEU A 76 -3.95 -5.03 -18.70
CA LEU A 76 -4.57 -5.83 -19.75
C LEU A 76 -4.83 -4.94 -20.97
N VAL A 77 -4.35 -5.39 -22.13
CA VAL A 77 -4.58 -4.73 -23.41
C VAL A 77 -4.99 -5.73 -24.49
N ARG A 78 -5.74 -5.26 -25.49
CA ARG A 78 -5.94 -6.03 -26.72
C ARG A 78 -4.64 -6.04 -27.52
N SER A 79 -4.23 -7.21 -27.96
CA SER A 79 -3.10 -7.34 -28.87
C SER A 79 -3.48 -6.82 -30.25
N MET A 80 -2.70 -5.88 -30.76
CA MET A 80 -2.85 -5.35 -32.09
C MET A 80 -2.42 -6.37 -33.16
N ARG A 81 -2.87 -6.17 -34.41
CA ARG A 81 -2.63 -7.08 -35.55
C ARG A 81 -1.14 -7.38 -35.79
N SER A 82 -0.24 -6.50 -35.36
CA SER A 82 1.21 -6.72 -35.31
C SER A 82 1.70 -6.85 -33.87
N THR A 83 2.58 -7.83 -33.63
CA THR A 83 3.21 -8.06 -32.31
C THR A 83 4.01 -6.85 -31.81
N VAL A 84 4.57 -6.05 -32.72
CA VAL A 84 5.30 -4.82 -32.39
C VAL A 84 4.34 -3.72 -31.94
N ALA A 85 3.23 -3.52 -32.68
CA ALA A 85 2.20 -2.53 -32.34
C ALA A 85 1.51 -2.84 -31.01
N GLY A 86 1.33 -4.14 -30.68
CA GLY A 86 0.76 -4.53 -29.37
C GLY A 86 1.65 -4.18 -28.17
N ARG A 87 2.96 -3.99 -28.39
CA ARG A 87 3.91 -3.61 -27.33
C ARG A 87 4.09 -2.11 -27.22
N VAL A 88 4.31 -1.45 -28.35
CA VAL A 88 4.71 -0.03 -28.40
C VAL A 88 3.50 0.91 -28.47
N GLY A 89 2.35 0.39 -28.90
CA GLY A 89 1.18 1.18 -29.24
C GLY A 89 1.00 1.27 -30.77
N GLY A 90 -0.19 1.71 -31.17
CA GLY A 90 -0.56 1.91 -32.56
C GLY A 90 -0.41 3.37 -33.01
N VAL A 91 -1.05 3.71 -34.11
CA VAL A 91 -0.96 5.03 -34.74
C VAL A 91 -1.88 6.04 -34.06
N THR A 92 -2.96 5.56 -33.44
CA THR A 92 -3.94 6.41 -32.75
C THR A 92 -3.71 6.40 -31.23
N ASP A 93 -4.15 7.47 -30.58
CA ASP A 93 -4.17 7.65 -29.12
C ASP A 93 -4.95 6.56 -28.36
N LYS A 94 -5.86 5.86 -29.05
CA LYS A 94 -6.65 4.74 -28.50
C LYS A 94 -5.95 3.39 -28.56
N GLU A 95 -4.82 3.29 -29.26
CA GLU A 95 -4.07 2.04 -29.43
C GLU A 95 -2.89 2.01 -28.46
N VAL A 96 -3.17 1.87 -27.17
CA VAL A 96 -2.12 1.82 -26.14
C VAL A 96 -1.49 0.43 -26.09
N GLY A 97 -0.17 0.38 -26.24
CA GLY A 97 0.60 -0.87 -26.15
C GLY A 97 0.84 -1.29 -24.70
N VAL A 98 1.04 -2.58 -24.45
CA VAL A 98 1.24 -3.09 -23.07
C VAL A 98 2.51 -2.55 -22.42
N ASN A 99 3.59 -2.33 -23.20
CA ASN A 99 4.83 -1.77 -22.66
C ASN A 99 4.69 -0.27 -22.43
N GLN A 100 4.00 0.44 -23.34
CA GLN A 100 3.68 1.86 -23.17
C GLN A 100 2.88 2.09 -21.89
N LEU A 101 1.88 1.26 -21.62
CA LEU A 101 1.10 1.33 -20.38
C LEU A 101 1.96 0.99 -19.15
N ALA A 102 2.85 0.00 -19.24
CA ALA A 102 3.78 -0.33 -18.16
C ALA A 102 4.75 0.81 -17.86
N ASP A 103 5.24 1.52 -18.87
CA ASP A 103 6.11 2.69 -18.69
C ASP A 103 5.36 3.85 -18.02
N ALA A 104 4.12 4.12 -18.43
CA ALA A 104 3.28 5.13 -17.78
C ALA A 104 3.01 4.82 -16.31
N VAL A 105 2.68 3.57 -15.98
CA VAL A 105 2.44 3.12 -14.60
C VAL A 105 3.70 3.26 -13.75
N LYS A 106 4.87 2.84 -14.25
CA LYS A 106 6.14 3.04 -13.55
C LYS A 106 6.40 4.51 -13.27
N TYR A 107 6.19 5.37 -14.29
CA TYR A 107 6.40 6.81 -14.16
C TYR A 107 5.47 7.43 -13.11
N LEU A 108 4.22 6.97 -13.07
CA LEU A 108 3.25 7.44 -12.08
C LEU A 108 3.58 6.96 -10.68
N LEU A 109 4.06 5.74 -10.47
CA LEU A 109 4.13 5.13 -9.13
C LEU A 109 5.50 5.19 -8.47
N ILE A 110 6.59 4.99 -9.21
CA ILE A 110 7.93 4.89 -8.60
C ILE A 110 8.26 6.19 -7.86
N ASN A 111 8.83 6.05 -6.66
CA ASN A 111 9.20 7.13 -5.73
C ASN A 111 8.04 7.93 -5.11
N GLN A 112 6.78 7.58 -5.39
CA GLN A 112 5.65 8.28 -4.77
C GLN A 112 5.44 7.79 -3.34
N THR A 113 4.94 8.69 -2.50
CA THR A 113 4.67 8.40 -1.08
C THR A 113 3.19 8.29 -0.78
N LEU A 114 2.32 8.47 -1.79
CA LEU A 114 0.86 8.48 -1.64
C LEU A 114 0.42 9.42 -0.50
N ASP A 115 0.82 10.69 -0.60
CA ASP A 115 0.58 11.74 0.41
C ASP A 115 1.15 11.42 1.80
N GLY A 116 2.29 10.72 1.83
CA GLY A 116 2.98 10.34 3.06
C GLY A 116 2.43 9.08 3.73
N LEU A 117 1.52 8.36 3.08
CA LEU A 117 0.98 7.09 3.56
C LEU A 117 2.05 5.99 3.64
N VAL A 118 3.02 6.02 2.71
CA VAL A 118 4.10 5.03 2.58
C VAL A 118 5.44 5.72 2.32
N THR A 119 6.53 5.02 2.58
CA THR A 119 7.85 5.39 2.05
C THR A 119 7.81 5.35 0.51
N PRO A 120 8.74 6.03 -0.19
CA PRO A 120 8.77 6.05 -1.65
C PRO A 120 8.61 4.65 -2.26
N ILE A 121 7.58 4.46 -3.09
CA ILE A 121 7.23 3.18 -3.69
C ILE A 121 8.42 2.63 -4.49
N ALA A 122 8.79 1.38 -4.20
CA ALA A 122 9.88 0.68 -4.86
C ALA A 122 9.36 -0.34 -5.89
N PRO A 123 9.91 -0.39 -7.11
CA PRO A 123 9.59 -1.46 -8.05
C PRO A 123 10.25 -2.78 -7.61
N LYS A 124 9.50 -3.88 -7.65
CA LYS A 124 9.99 -5.22 -7.27
C LYS A 124 10.27 -6.09 -8.49
N ARG A 125 9.26 -6.29 -9.34
CA ARG A 125 9.35 -7.20 -10.50
C ARG A 125 8.30 -6.87 -11.55
N ILE A 126 8.57 -7.23 -12.80
CA ILE A 126 7.54 -7.28 -13.86
C ILE A 126 7.47 -8.71 -14.38
N ARG A 127 6.24 -9.24 -14.52
CA ARG A 127 5.98 -10.58 -15.06
C ARG A 127 5.01 -10.50 -16.23
N THR A 128 5.27 -11.27 -17.27
CA THR A 128 4.31 -11.48 -18.35
C THR A 128 3.30 -12.54 -17.92
N ILE A 129 2.01 -12.17 -17.92
CA ILE A 129 0.91 -13.09 -17.59
C ILE A 129 0.35 -13.70 -18.87
N LEU A 130 0.05 -12.85 -19.87
CA LEU A 130 -0.38 -13.28 -21.19
C LEU A 130 0.49 -12.60 -22.25
N ASN A 131 0.94 -13.37 -23.24
CA ASN A 131 1.68 -12.85 -24.38
C ASN A 131 0.93 -13.20 -25.66
N ASN A 132 0.14 -12.24 -26.17
CA ASN A 132 -0.66 -12.42 -27.37
C ASN A 132 -1.58 -13.67 -27.34
N ALA A 133 -2.09 -14.01 -26.16
CA ALA A 133 -2.94 -15.17 -25.94
C ALA A 133 -4.33 -14.93 -26.53
N GLU A 134 -4.90 -15.94 -27.19
CA GLU A 134 -6.23 -15.87 -27.76
C GLU A 134 -7.29 -16.29 -26.73
N VAL A 135 -8.19 -15.39 -26.37
CA VAL A 135 -9.33 -15.62 -25.46
C VAL A 135 -10.60 -15.14 -26.15
N LYS A 136 -11.63 -15.99 -26.25
CA LYS A 136 -12.91 -15.64 -26.92
C LYS A 136 -12.72 -14.99 -28.33
N LYS A 137 -11.82 -15.54 -29.16
CA LYS A 137 -11.47 -15.07 -30.53
C LYS A 137 -10.83 -13.68 -30.62
N GLN A 138 -10.33 -13.15 -29.51
CA GLN A 138 -9.55 -11.91 -29.46
C GLN A 138 -8.20 -12.19 -28.82
N LYS A 139 -7.16 -11.47 -29.24
CA LYS A 139 -5.81 -11.64 -28.67
C LYS A 139 -5.56 -10.60 -27.60
N TYR A 140 -4.91 -11.00 -26.51
CA TYR A 140 -4.60 -10.13 -25.37
C TYR A 140 -3.15 -10.25 -24.94
N SER A 141 -2.65 -9.17 -24.39
CA SER A 141 -1.37 -9.16 -23.66
C SER A 141 -1.61 -8.61 -22.27
N ALA A 142 -0.97 -9.23 -21.28
CA ALA A 142 -1.10 -8.83 -19.89
C ALA A 142 0.25 -8.89 -19.16
N LEU A 143 0.52 -7.83 -18.38
CA LEU A 143 1.70 -7.71 -17.53
C LEU A 143 1.27 -7.49 -16.08
N ALA A 144 2.01 -8.08 -15.15
CA ALA A 144 1.89 -7.81 -13.73
C ALA A 144 3.14 -7.04 -13.28
N LEU A 145 2.95 -5.82 -12.77
CA LEU A 145 4.01 -4.99 -12.20
C LEU A 145 3.88 -5.02 -10.67
N GLU A 146 4.90 -5.54 -10.00
CA GLU A 146 4.94 -5.65 -8.54
C GLU A 146 5.69 -4.46 -7.95
N PHE A 147 5.12 -3.88 -6.90
CA PHE A 147 5.66 -2.76 -6.17
C PHE A 147 5.66 -3.06 -4.67
N GLU A 148 6.68 -2.58 -3.98
CA GLU A 148 6.80 -2.63 -2.52
C GLU A 148 6.53 -1.26 -1.92
N MET A 149 5.78 -1.28 -0.83
CA MET A 149 5.30 -0.12 -0.09
C MET A 149 5.53 -0.37 1.39
N SER A 150 6.48 0.35 1.98
CA SER A 150 6.80 0.20 3.40
C SER A 150 6.23 1.35 4.23
N TYR A 151 5.86 1.07 5.47
CA TYR A 151 5.48 2.07 6.45
C TYR A 151 5.86 1.60 7.86
N HIS A 152 5.99 2.57 8.77
CA HIS A 152 6.19 2.27 10.18
C HIS A 152 4.87 1.86 10.81
N ASP A 153 4.83 0.65 11.33
CA ASP A 153 3.64 0.12 11.95
C ASP A 153 3.73 0.32 13.47
N THR A 154 2.73 0.98 14.02
CA THR A 154 2.66 1.37 15.44
C THR A 154 1.25 1.13 15.94
N GLY A 155 1.07 0.93 17.25
CA GLY A 155 -0.25 0.69 17.84
C GLY A 155 -0.61 -0.79 18.02
N TYR A 156 0.38 -1.68 18.05
CA TYR A 156 0.20 -3.04 18.52
C TYR A 156 0.20 -3.11 20.05
N LEU A 157 -0.53 -4.09 20.60
CA LEU A 157 -0.66 -4.31 22.03
C LEU A 157 0.67 -4.71 22.67
N GLU A 158 0.86 -4.28 23.92
CA GLU A 158 1.93 -4.80 24.77
C GLU A 158 1.67 -6.26 25.17
N ASP A 159 2.73 -6.95 25.62
CA ASP A 159 2.63 -8.34 26.06
C ASP A 159 1.58 -8.50 27.17
N GLY A 160 0.66 -9.45 26.97
CA GLY A 160 -0.42 -9.76 27.92
C GLY A 160 -1.63 -8.82 27.90
N ARG A 161 -1.64 -7.75 27.09
CA ARG A 161 -2.76 -6.81 27.00
C ARG A 161 -3.82 -7.24 25.98
N TYR A 162 -5.04 -6.75 26.20
CA TYR A 162 -6.16 -6.76 25.25
C TYR A 162 -6.51 -5.32 24.84
N PRO A 163 -7.24 -5.11 23.72
CA PRO A 163 -7.68 -3.78 23.26
C PRO A 163 -8.48 -3.02 24.30
N GLU A 164 -8.40 -1.69 24.31
CA GLU A 164 -9.24 -0.84 25.18
C GLU A 164 -10.59 -0.48 24.50
N GLY A 165 -10.66 -0.62 23.18
CA GLY A 165 -11.86 -0.35 22.39
C GLY A 165 -12.06 1.13 22.06
N ALA A 166 -11.00 1.94 22.21
CA ALA A 166 -11.04 3.39 22.04
C ALA A 166 -10.61 3.82 20.63
N SER A 167 -9.59 3.17 20.06
CA SER A 167 -9.07 3.53 18.74
C SER A 167 -9.90 2.92 17.60
N PRO A 168 -9.87 3.48 16.37
CA PRO A 168 -10.56 2.91 15.21
C PRO A 168 -10.19 1.45 14.93
N GLN A 169 -8.93 1.06 15.14
CA GLN A 169 -8.46 -0.32 14.97
C GLN A 169 -9.06 -1.26 16.02
N GLU A 170 -9.34 -0.76 17.23
CA GLU A 170 -9.90 -1.55 18.31
C GLU A 170 -11.42 -1.68 18.27
N GLN A 171 -12.11 -0.81 17.51
CA GLN A 171 -13.57 -0.86 17.37
C GLN A 171 -14.08 -2.20 16.84
N VAL A 172 -13.29 -2.90 16.04
CA VAL A 172 -13.65 -4.25 15.56
C VAL A 172 -13.81 -5.22 16.73
N PHE A 173 -12.92 -5.18 17.72
CA PHE A 173 -13.00 -6.06 18.88
C PHE A 173 -14.23 -5.74 19.73
N LYS A 174 -14.55 -4.45 19.88
CA LYS A 174 -15.79 -4.02 20.54
C LYS A 174 -17.04 -4.50 19.79
N ALA A 175 -17.07 -4.35 18.46
CA ALA A 175 -18.18 -4.77 17.62
C ALA A 175 -18.45 -6.27 17.71
N TYR A 176 -17.38 -7.08 17.78
CA TYR A 176 -17.47 -8.53 17.92
C TYR A 176 -17.46 -9.01 19.39
N LYS A 177 -17.62 -8.11 20.37
CA LYS A 177 -17.66 -8.42 21.81
C LYS A 177 -16.44 -9.22 22.30
N GLY A 178 -15.26 -8.89 21.78
CA GLY A 178 -13.98 -9.40 22.26
C GLY A 178 -13.68 -8.94 23.69
N LYS A 179 -12.68 -9.58 24.32
CA LYS A 179 -12.16 -9.12 25.61
C LYS A 179 -11.52 -7.74 25.44
N LEU A 180 -11.86 -6.83 26.34
CA LEU A 180 -11.28 -5.49 26.43
C LEU A 180 -10.63 -5.30 27.80
N ASP A 181 -9.53 -4.55 27.83
CA ASP A 181 -8.90 -4.11 29.08
C ASP A 181 -9.41 -2.71 29.47
N GLU A 182 -9.27 -2.37 30.76
CA GLU A 182 -9.45 -0.99 31.22
C GLU A 182 -8.33 -0.09 30.66
N PRO A 183 -8.62 1.20 30.39
CA PRO A 183 -7.62 2.14 29.91
C PRO A 183 -6.41 2.26 30.83
N HIS A 184 -5.24 2.55 30.25
CA HIS A 184 -4.08 2.95 31.05
C HIS A 184 -4.45 4.13 31.98
N PRO A 185 -3.95 4.12 33.23
CA PRO A 185 -4.10 5.28 34.09
C PRO A 185 -3.37 6.47 33.48
N ASP A 186 -3.96 7.65 33.64
CA ASP A 186 -3.35 8.90 33.18
C ASP A 186 -1.94 9.07 33.76
N LEU A 187 -1.02 9.58 32.94
CA LEU A 187 0.29 10.01 33.43
C LEU A 187 0.11 11.30 34.22
N LEU A 188 -0.05 11.17 35.54
CA LEU A 188 -0.32 12.30 36.43
C LEU A 188 0.91 13.20 36.68
N GLY A 189 2.12 12.74 36.36
CA GLY A 189 3.34 13.54 36.50
C GLY A 189 4.64 12.75 36.31
N LEU A 190 5.74 13.48 36.15
CA LEU A 190 7.10 12.93 36.06
C LEU A 190 7.95 13.45 37.23
N ASN A 191 8.66 12.57 37.93
CA ASN A 191 9.59 12.96 38.99
C ASN A 191 11.01 13.10 38.43
N ASN A 192 11.29 14.25 37.83
CA ASN A 192 12.53 14.51 37.11
C ASN A 192 13.55 15.26 37.97
N ARG A 193 14.85 14.98 37.75
CA ARG A 193 15.97 15.71 38.36
C ARG A 193 16.99 16.10 37.30
N ILE A 194 17.47 17.34 37.37
CA ILE A 194 18.63 17.81 36.61
C ILE A 194 19.85 17.72 37.53
N PHE A 195 20.94 17.15 37.03
CA PHE A 195 22.22 17.07 37.74
C PHE A 195 23.26 17.98 37.08
N ASP A 196 24.01 18.73 37.88
CA ASP A 196 25.23 19.39 37.45
C ASP A 196 26.35 18.33 37.35
N PRO A 197 26.93 18.09 36.16
CA PRO A 197 27.94 17.04 35.95
C PRO A 197 29.27 17.34 36.66
N THR A 198 29.49 18.57 37.14
CA THR A 198 30.78 19.01 37.72
C THR A 198 30.85 18.77 39.22
N ASN A 199 29.71 18.86 39.92
CA ASN A 199 29.62 18.75 41.37
C ASN A 199 28.49 17.80 41.85
N ASN A 200 27.77 17.18 40.91
CA ASN A 200 26.66 16.26 41.15
C ASN A 200 25.47 16.88 41.92
N ALA A 201 25.37 18.20 41.99
CA ALA A 201 24.23 18.90 42.60
C ALA A 201 22.97 18.63 41.77
N ALA A 202 21.85 18.35 42.43
CA ALA A 202 20.60 18.00 41.77
C ALA A 202 19.47 18.99 42.10
N THR A 203 18.69 19.39 41.10
CA THR A 203 17.45 20.16 41.30
C THR A 203 16.26 19.43 40.70
N ALA A 204 15.10 19.54 41.36
CA ALA A 204 13.87 18.92 40.88
C ALA A 204 13.28 19.71 39.70
N VAL A 205 12.77 18.99 38.70
CA VAL A 205 12.01 19.58 37.59
C VAL A 205 10.56 19.16 37.75
N THR A 206 9.67 20.14 37.86
CA THR A 206 8.23 19.90 37.80
C THR A 206 7.78 20.17 36.37
N VAL A 207 7.21 19.16 35.72
CA VAL A 207 6.57 19.31 34.41
C VAL A 207 5.08 19.51 34.67
N VAL A 208 4.53 20.64 34.23
CA VAL A 208 3.10 20.96 34.33
C VAL A 208 2.50 20.80 32.95
N SER A 209 1.41 20.04 32.82
CA SER A 209 0.64 19.98 31.59
C SER A 209 -0.16 21.27 31.45
N GLU A 210 0.12 22.08 30.43
CA GLU A 210 -0.77 23.17 30.03
C GLU A 210 -1.87 22.61 29.11
N GLU A 211 -3.13 22.86 29.46
CA GLU A 211 -4.24 22.69 28.51
C GLU A 211 -4.07 23.69 27.38
N LYS A 212 -4.12 23.20 26.13
CA LYS A 212 -4.14 24.02 24.92
C LYS A 212 -5.53 24.07 24.34
#